data_AF-A0A165FPF2-F1
#
_entry.id   AF-A0A165FPF2-F1
#
_cell.length_a   1.000
_cell.length_b   1.000
_cell.length_c   1.000
_cell.angle_alpha   90.00
_cell.angle_beta   90.00
_cell.angle_gamma   90.00
#
_symmetry.space_group_name_H-M   'P 1'
#
loop_
_entity.id
_entity.type
_entity.pdbx_description
1 polymer ?
#
loop_
_entity_poly.entity_id
_entity_poly.type
_entity_poly.pdbx_seq_one_letter_code
_entity_poly.pdbx_strand_id
1 'polypeptide(L)'
;MPPKRQPSKLARPSPLTRFSTSMVSLLKNPQKDAQAPILNGNDRRTITDSPNSSMLSLPMTAEPATVNIDNEVKEQEIAELHGKLQEAALAIDNGNQLISSLQERETSLSSALDEARAEIGLQKAALQAAADAKRTVETAKAVVEKERAESWQQLAATLANLRKSENEIGDVRRELEGTRTSLEAKVVELKRQRSERAEAERALQELRQRIDELETSHAQSTAALTEKSREAATKHDARVRLEDQMAKLAFEKATLENSHAETIAALQRKSAEEESEHDARTHAEREIEDLRKESQRLHDTISQTRAELESKVTEVNAEMKMRQIAQGELAAAQSSNHELQGVLSRTRAELEGKASRLEEEHARRVRVEQMISLIQAEKREVEALLSRTATELRGMTAEVAKEHSVGVELEDRLHTVQQEKQELAAANTELRAKLEATATEAGQERLSLARAEEELQLSQTRRNNLESTLSHIRSELDAKVTENLSLTARVSDLETSISKLETKNEEKSERTSMLEKELMKSTQALEDARREHADSLDLVRNLEQQLAGETATVDRDQVEIQRTEQRARQFEQKCKEANGELSKARERARKLEAEVKIERQRAEKAEKDMRDALERAIKAAKGAKEGHNCIIM
;
A
#
# COMPACT_ATOMS: atom_id res chain seq x y z
N MET A 1 -30.23 -28.95 27.14
CA MET A 1 -29.72 -30.23 26.58
C MET A 1 -30.89 -31.17 26.32
N PRO A 2 -30.98 -31.86 25.16
CA PRO A 2 -30.58 -31.38 23.84
C PRO A 2 -31.54 -30.24 23.43
N PRO A 3 -32.67 -30.39 22.69
CA PRO A 3 -33.40 -31.62 22.26
C PRO A 3 -33.25 -31.93 20.74
N LYS A 4 -34.15 -32.77 20.18
CA LYS A 4 -34.22 -33.21 18.76
C LYS A 4 -35.68 -33.56 18.41
N ARG A 5 -36.11 -33.52 17.13
CA ARG A 5 -36.50 -34.72 16.33
C ARG A 5 -37.08 -34.42 14.93
N GLN A 6 -37.01 -35.46 14.09
CA GLN A 6 -37.60 -35.65 12.75
C GLN A 6 -38.92 -36.48 12.88
N PRO A 7 -39.45 -37.22 11.86
CA PRO A 7 -40.12 -36.76 10.64
C PRO A 7 -41.45 -37.50 10.30
N SER A 8 -42.24 -36.97 9.37
CA SER A 8 -43.25 -37.74 8.59
C SER A 8 -43.49 -37.05 7.23
N LYS A 9 -43.44 -37.68 6.05
CA LYS A 9 -43.94 -38.98 5.51
C LYS A 9 -45.38 -38.91 4.95
N LEU A 10 -45.49 -39.31 3.66
CA LEU A 10 -46.70 -39.76 2.92
C LEU A 10 -47.74 -38.68 2.54
N ALA A 11 -48.57 -38.83 1.49
CA ALA A 11 -48.40 -39.50 0.19
C ALA A 11 -49.60 -39.24 -0.78
N ARG A 12 -49.30 -38.93 -2.07
CA ARG A 12 -50.12 -39.28 -3.26
C ARG A 12 -51.55 -38.63 -3.39
N PRO A 13 -52.30 -38.81 -4.51
CA PRO A 13 -51.86 -38.66 -5.92
C PRO A 13 -52.89 -38.02 -6.89
N SER A 14 -52.41 -37.29 -7.92
CA SER A 14 -53.01 -37.23 -9.29
C SER A 14 -54.46 -36.67 -9.42
N PRO A 15 -55.10 -36.65 -10.62
CA PRO A 15 -54.58 -36.74 -12.01
C PRO A 15 -54.96 -35.53 -12.89
N LEU A 16 -54.35 -35.40 -14.08
CA LEU A 16 -54.93 -34.64 -15.20
C LEU A 16 -54.55 -35.29 -16.55
N THR A 17 -55.40 -35.16 -17.58
CA THR A 17 -55.36 -36.04 -18.77
C THR A 17 -55.64 -35.32 -20.10
N ARG A 18 -54.74 -35.54 -21.09
CA ARG A 18 -54.95 -35.40 -22.56
C ARG A 18 -55.29 -33.97 -23.02
N PHE A 19 -54.89 -33.46 -24.19
CA PHE A 19 -54.49 -33.98 -25.52
C PHE A 19 -53.24 -33.18 -26.00
N SER A 20 -52.53 -33.42 -27.12
CA SER A 20 -52.33 -34.58 -28.03
C SER A 20 -51.14 -34.24 -28.97
N THR A 21 -50.51 -35.26 -29.57
CA THR A 21 -49.75 -35.21 -30.85
C THR A 21 -48.78 -34.05 -31.10
N SER A 22 -47.47 -34.33 -30.97
CA SER A 22 -46.59 -34.43 -32.17
C SER A 22 -45.22 -35.05 -31.85
N MET A 23 -44.59 -35.66 -32.87
CA MET A 23 -43.13 -35.87 -33.04
C MET A 23 -42.31 -36.49 -31.87
N VAL A 24 -42.40 -37.82 -31.68
CA VAL A 24 -41.27 -38.62 -31.18
C VAL A 24 -41.15 -39.91 -32.00
N SER A 25 -40.03 -40.09 -32.70
CA SER A 25 -39.70 -41.31 -33.45
C SER A 25 -38.88 -42.28 -32.59
N LEU A 26 -39.19 -43.57 -32.70
CA LEU A 26 -38.74 -44.62 -31.79
C LEU A 26 -37.22 -44.89 -31.78
N LEU A 27 -36.66 -44.98 -30.57
CA LEU A 27 -35.53 -45.89 -30.30
C LEU A 27 -36.02 -47.34 -30.39
N LYS A 28 -35.60 -48.08 -31.42
CA LYS A 28 -35.59 -49.56 -31.38
C LYS A 28 -34.66 -50.15 -32.45
N ASN A 29 -33.49 -50.63 -32.03
CA ASN A 29 -32.57 -51.35 -32.91
C ASN A 29 -32.22 -52.71 -32.25
N PRO A 30 -32.77 -53.84 -32.71
CA PRO A 30 -32.56 -55.15 -32.10
C PRO A 30 -31.30 -55.85 -32.65
N GLN A 31 -30.73 -56.76 -31.86
CA GLN A 31 -29.79 -57.75 -32.36
C GLN A 31 -30.52 -58.79 -33.23
N LYS A 32 -29.98 -59.18 -34.39
CA LYS A 32 -29.63 -60.58 -34.72
C LYS A 32 -29.09 -60.80 -36.15
N ASP A 33 -28.12 -61.71 -36.22
CA ASP A 33 -27.93 -62.76 -37.24
C ASP A 33 -28.05 -62.41 -38.74
N ALA A 34 -26.93 -62.06 -39.39
CA ALA A 34 -26.67 -62.37 -40.80
C ALA A 34 -25.16 -62.47 -41.11
N GLN A 35 -24.79 -63.37 -42.02
CA GLN A 35 -23.40 -63.74 -42.35
C GLN A 35 -22.91 -63.05 -43.63
N ALA A 36 -21.71 -62.45 -43.61
CA ALA A 36 -20.80 -62.33 -44.77
C ALA A 36 -19.42 -61.80 -44.32
N PRO A 37 -18.28 -62.29 -44.86
CA PRO A 37 -16.95 -61.87 -44.42
C PRO A 37 -16.29 -60.83 -45.35
N ILE A 38 -15.53 -59.89 -44.77
CA ILE A 38 -14.43 -59.19 -45.46
C ILE A 38 -13.18 -59.31 -44.59
N LEU A 39 -12.06 -59.64 -45.20
CA LEU A 39 -10.83 -60.09 -44.54
C LEU A 39 -9.98 -58.92 -44.04
N ASN A 40 -9.54 -59.00 -42.78
CA ASN A 40 -8.44 -58.19 -42.25
C ASN A 40 -7.20 -59.09 -42.10
N GLY A 41 -6.52 -59.35 -43.22
CA GLY A 41 -5.41 -60.30 -43.31
C GLY A 41 -4.11 -59.71 -42.77
N ASN A 42 -3.85 -59.86 -41.47
CA ASN A 42 -2.62 -59.42 -40.82
C ASN A 42 -1.85 -60.63 -40.25
N ASP A 43 -1.30 -61.46 -41.15
CA ASP A 43 -0.57 -62.69 -40.78
C ASP A 43 0.82 -62.73 -41.42
N ARG A 44 1.85 -62.88 -40.58
CA ARG A 44 3.26 -62.93 -41.02
C ARG A 44 3.60 -64.36 -41.45
N ARG A 45 3.61 -64.63 -42.76
CA ARG A 45 4.21 -65.87 -43.28
C ARG A 45 5.18 -65.62 -44.41
N THR A 46 6.46 -65.77 -44.07
CA THR A 46 7.49 -66.19 -45.02
C THR A 46 7.08 -67.54 -45.62
N ILE A 47 6.73 -67.55 -46.90
CA ILE A 47 6.65 -68.79 -47.70
C ILE A 47 7.55 -68.59 -48.91
N THR A 48 8.80 -69.00 -48.76
CA THR A 48 9.51 -69.64 -49.87
C THR A 48 8.83 -70.98 -50.10
N ASP A 49 8.33 -71.23 -51.32
CA ASP A 49 8.65 -72.42 -52.12
C ASP A 49 7.61 -72.73 -53.21
N SER A 50 8.12 -73.38 -54.26
CA SER A 50 7.41 -74.24 -55.22
C SER A 50 6.48 -73.62 -56.28
N PRO A 51 6.23 -74.32 -57.42
CA PRO A 51 6.99 -75.46 -57.99
C PRO A 51 7.32 -75.34 -59.50
N ASN A 52 8.19 -76.25 -59.98
CA ASN A 52 8.23 -76.94 -61.28
C ASN A 52 7.68 -76.17 -62.52
N SER A 53 8.45 -75.95 -63.60
CA SER A 53 9.18 -76.96 -64.40
C SER A 53 9.84 -76.24 -65.61
N SER A 54 10.62 -76.83 -66.53
CA SER A 54 11.03 -78.22 -66.79
C SER A 54 12.27 -78.23 -67.71
N MET A 55 12.95 -79.38 -67.85
CA MET A 55 14.02 -79.66 -68.85
C MET A 55 15.34 -78.87 -68.63
N LEU A 56 16.53 -79.34 -69.01
CA LEU A 56 16.91 -80.60 -69.69
C LEU A 56 18.27 -81.10 -69.15
N SER A 57 18.36 -82.33 -68.63
CA SER A 57 19.62 -83.05 -68.40
C SER A 57 19.38 -84.57 -68.24
N LEU A 58 19.69 -85.31 -69.30
CA LEU A 58 20.10 -86.73 -69.24
C LEU A 58 21.56 -86.81 -68.73
N PRO A 59 22.15 -87.95 -68.31
CA PRO A 59 21.80 -89.38 -68.55
C PRO A 59 21.29 -90.13 -67.28
N MET A 60 20.46 -91.18 -67.37
CA MET A 60 20.68 -92.59 -67.81
C MET A 60 21.40 -93.53 -66.82
N THR A 61 21.24 -94.83 -67.10
CA THR A 61 21.94 -96.01 -66.52
C THR A 61 21.73 -96.27 -65.03
N ALA A 62 20.72 -97.10 -64.77
CA ALA A 62 20.70 -97.97 -63.62
C ALA A 62 21.87 -98.98 -63.65
N GLU A 63 22.21 -99.49 -62.46
CA GLU A 63 22.71 -100.86 -62.21
C GLU A 63 23.75 -101.46 -63.18
N PRO A 64 25.06 -101.32 -62.88
CA PRO A 64 26.04 -102.32 -63.29
C PRO A 64 25.78 -103.63 -62.52
N ALA A 65 24.97 -104.49 -63.12
CA ALA A 65 24.93 -105.90 -62.76
C ALA A 65 26.21 -106.62 -63.22
N THR A 66 26.43 -107.83 -62.70
CA THR A 66 27.10 -108.97 -63.39
C THR A 66 28.30 -108.70 -64.35
N VAL A 67 29.53 -108.82 -63.84
CA VAL A 67 30.65 -109.64 -64.42
C VAL A 67 31.13 -109.39 -65.89
N ASN A 68 32.29 -108.71 -66.06
CA ASN A 68 33.35 -108.83 -67.13
C ASN A 68 33.17 -108.33 -68.63
N ILE A 69 33.72 -107.13 -69.02
CA ILE A 69 34.63 -106.83 -70.22
C ILE A 69 34.08 -106.96 -71.69
N ASP A 70 34.40 -106.26 -72.83
CA ASP A 70 35.12 -105.04 -73.39
C ASP A 70 34.77 -104.94 -74.95
N ASN A 71 35.20 -104.04 -75.91
CA ASN A 71 35.71 -102.64 -76.07
C ASN A 71 36.19 -102.34 -77.56
N GLU A 72 35.91 -101.19 -78.23
CA GLU A 72 36.33 -100.85 -79.65
C GLU A 72 36.34 -99.30 -80.01
N VAL A 73 36.78 -98.83 -81.22
CA VAL A 73 37.25 -97.42 -81.47
C VAL A 73 36.89 -96.55 -82.75
N LYS A 74 37.47 -96.73 -83.97
CA LYS A 74 38.30 -95.66 -84.65
C LYS A 74 37.81 -94.55 -85.67
N GLU A 75 37.60 -94.79 -87.00
CA GLU A 75 37.81 -93.78 -88.11
C GLU A 75 36.92 -92.50 -88.13
N GLN A 76 35.99 -92.35 -87.19
CA GLN A 76 35.13 -91.16 -87.06
C GLN A 76 35.88 -89.81 -86.84
N GLU A 77 37.15 -89.83 -86.42
CA GLU A 77 37.90 -88.67 -85.92
C GLU A 77 37.97 -87.43 -86.83
N ILE A 78 38.11 -87.54 -88.16
CA ILE A 78 38.33 -86.36 -89.02
C ILE A 78 37.01 -85.64 -89.37
N ALA A 79 35.95 -86.40 -89.64
CA ALA A 79 34.61 -85.83 -89.81
C ALA A 79 34.16 -85.18 -88.50
N GLU A 80 34.45 -85.82 -87.37
CA GLU A 80 34.32 -85.21 -86.04
C GLU A 80 35.12 -83.91 -85.90
N LEU A 81 36.39 -83.84 -86.31
CA LEU A 81 37.21 -82.62 -86.14
C LEU A 81 36.69 -81.43 -86.94
N HIS A 82 36.22 -81.63 -88.18
CA HIS A 82 35.62 -80.55 -88.97
C HIS A 82 34.25 -80.12 -88.43
N GLY A 83 33.45 -81.08 -87.94
CA GLY A 83 32.23 -80.80 -87.17
C GLY A 83 32.55 -79.95 -85.94
N LYS A 84 33.42 -80.44 -85.05
CA LYS A 84 33.88 -79.78 -83.82
C LYS A 84 34.41 -78.36 -84.06
N LEU A 85 35.07 -78.08 -85.19
CA LEU A 85 35.59 -76.74 -85.47
C LEU A 85 34.49 -75.78 -85.97
N GLN A 86 33.55 -76.25 -86.79
CA GLN A 86 32.38 -75.44 -87.19
C GLN A 86 31.39 -75.25 -86.04
N GLU A 87 31.22 -76.28 -85.20
CA GLU A 87 30.51 -76.21 -83.91
C GLU A 87 31.20 -75.24 -82.96
N ALA A 88 32.53 -75.25 -82.85
CA ALA A 88 33.27 -74.30 -82.02
C ALA A 88 33.13 -72.86 -82.52
N ALA A 89 33.13 -72.62 -83.84
CA ALA A 89 32.86 -71.29 -84.39
C ALA A 89 31.44 -70.80 -84.04
N LEU A 90 30.43 -71.66 -84.23
CA LEU A 90 29.05 -71.36 -83.83
C LEU A 90 28.90 -71.20 -82.30
N ALA A 91 29.64 -71.96 -81.49
CA ALA A 91 29.65 -71.83 -80.04
C ALA A 91 30.33 -70.54 -79.57
N ILE A 92 31.36 -70.07 -80.28
CA ILE A 92 31.98 -68.76 -80.05
C ILE A 92 31.02 -67.63 -80.43
N ASP A 93 30.34 -67.69 -81.57
CA ASP A 93 29.36 -66.66 -81.96
C ASP A 93 28.12 -66.65 -81.04
N ASN A 94 27.61 -67.81 -80.64
CA ASN A 94 26.58 -67.94 -79.61
C ASN A 94 27.08 -67.41 -78.25
N GLY A 95 28.35 -67.66 -77.91
CA GLY A 95 29.00 -67.14 -76.71
C GLY A 95 29.15 -65.62 -76.73
N ASN A 96 29.49 -65.03 -77.87
CA ASN A 96 29.58 -63.59 -78.07
C ASN A 96 28.19 -62.94 -77.99
N GLN A 97 27.16 -63.54 -78.60
CA GLN A 97 25.76 -63.10 -78.43
C GLN A 97 25.31 -63.17 -76.97
N LEU A 98 25.67 -64.25 -76.26
CA LEU A 98 25.40 -64.40 -74.82
C LEU A 98 26.10 -63.29 -74.02
N ILE A 99 27.39 -63.03 -74.27
CA ILE A 99 28.14 -61.94 -73.61
C ILE A 99 27.49 -60.58 -73.86
N SER A 100 27.10 -60.25 -75.10
CA SER A 100 26.39 -59.01 -75.41
C SER A 100 25.06 -58.92 -74.65
N SER A 101 24.26 -59.99 -74.62
CA SER A 101 22.99 -60.02 -73.88
C SER A 101 23.19 -59.90 -72.36
N LEU A 102 24.33 -60.39 -71.83
CA LEU A 102 24.70 -60.24 -70.43
C LEU A 102 25.17 -58.82 -70.11
N GLN A 103 25.85 -58.13 -71.03
CA GLN A 103 26.25 -56.72 -70.89
C GLN A 103 25.06 -55.75 -71.00
N GLU A 104 24.13 -56.00 -71.93
CA GLU A 104 22.85 -55.28 -72.01
C GLU A 104 22.02 -55.51 -70.72
N ARG A 105 22.03 -56.73 -70.19
CA ARG A 105 21.39 -57.05 -68.90
C ARG A 105 22.10 -56.39 -67.72
N GLU A 106 23.43 -56.34 -67.68
CA GLU A 106 24.22 -55.71 -66.63
C GLU A 106 24.01 -54.20 -66.59
N THR A 107 24.01 -53.54 -67.77
CA THR A 107 23.72 -52.11 -67.88
C THR A 107 22.26 -51.79 -67.55
N SER A 108 21.30 -52.60 -67.99
CA SER A 108 19.89 -52.49 -67.59
C SER A 108 19.69 -52.66 -66.07
N LEU A 109 20.31 -53.68 -65.47
CA LEU A 109 20.27 -53.89 -64.01
C LEU A 109 20.96 -52.76 -63.24
N SER A 110 22.03 -52.18 -63.79
CA SER A 110 22.72 -51.03 -63.18
C SER A 110 21.84 -49.78 -63.19
N SER A 111 21.17 -49.47 -64.31
CA SER A 111 20.18 -48.37 -64.39
C SER A 111 19.06 -48.57 -63.38
N ALA A 112 18.44 -49.76 -63.36
CA ALA A 112 17.37 -50.09 -62.42
C ALA A 112 17.81 -50.01 -60.94
N LEU A 113 19.08 -50.33 -60.64
CA LEU A 113 19.64 -50.26 -59.30
C LEU A 113 19.92 -48.81 -58.87
N ASP A 114 20.39 -47.94 -59.77
CA ASP A 114 20.56 -46.52 -59.48
C ASP A 114 19.23 -45.74 -59.46
N GLU A 115 18.25 -46.13 -60.28
CA GLU A 115 16.85 -45.68 -60.17
C GLU A 115 16.26 -46.06 -58.80
N ALA A 116 16.41 -47.31 -58.36
CA ALA A 116 15.96 -47.76 -57.04
C ALA A 116 16.70 -47.03 -55.89
N ARG A 117 17.99 -46.72 -56.05
CA ARG A 117 18.75 -45.88 -55.09
C ARG A 117 18.19 -44.45 -55.04
N ALA A 118 17.86 -43.86 -56.18
CA ALA A 118 17.24 -42.54 -56.26
C ALA A 118 15.85 -42.53 -55.60
N GLU A 119 15.02 -43.55 -55.85
CA GLU A 119 13.72 -43.69 -55.20
C GLU A 119 13.86 -43.86 -53.67
N ILE A 120 14.78 -44.70 -53.20
CA ILE A 120 15.09 -44.83 -51.76
C ILE A 120 15.57 -43.50 -51.16
N GLY A 121 16.28 -42.68 -51.94
CA GLY A 121 16.65 -41.30 -51.57
C GLY A 121 15.43 -40.40 -51.38
N LEU A 122 14.50 -40.40 -52.35
CA LEU A 122 13.26 -39.64 -52.29
C LEU A 122 12.35 -40.11 -51.14
N GLN A 123 12.20 -41.42 -50.95
CA GLN A 123 11.42 -41.99 -49.84
C GLN A 123 12.00 -41.60 -48.48
N LYS A 124 13.34 -41.60 -48.31
CA LYS A 124 14.00 -41.11 -47.09
C LYS A 124 13.78 -39.62 -46.86
N ALA A 125 13.87 -38.79 -47.90
CA ALA A 125 13.61 -37.36 -47.80
C ALA A 125 12.13 -37.08 -47.42
N ALA A 126 11.18 -37.81 -48.00
CA ALA A 126 9.76 -37.72 -47.67
C ALA A 126 9.47 -38.16 -46.23
N LEU A 127 10.10 -39.25 -45.75
CA LEU A 127 9.98 -39.70 -44.35
C LEU A 127 10.57 -38.68 -43.36
N GLN A 128 11.70 -38.04 -43.68
CA GLN A 128 12.28 -36.99 -42.85
C GLN A 128 11.37 -35.76 -42.80
N ALA A 129 10.87 -35.30 -43.95
CA ALA A 129 9.92 -34.19 -44.03
C ALA A 129 8.63 -34.48 -43.26
N ALA A 130 8.11 -35.71 -43.32
CA ALA A 130 6.95 -36.15 -42.53
C ALA A 130 7.24 -36.18 -41.02
N ALA A 131 8.45 -36.59 -40.61
CA ALA A 131 8.87 -36.57 -39.21
C ALA A 131 9.00 -35.14 -38.65
N ASP A 132 9.53 -34.21 -39.44
CA ASP A 132 9.65 -32.80 -39.05
C ASP A 132 8.30 -32.06 -39.08
N ALA A 133 7.43 -32.35 -40.05
CA ALA A 133 6.05 -31.89 -40.05
C ALA A 133 5.25 -32.43 -38.84
N LYS A 134 5.50 -33.69 -38.44
CA LYS A 134 4.92 -34.22 -37.19
C LYS A 134 5.42 -33.45 -35.96
N ARG A 135 6.72 -33.15 -35.88
CA ARG A 135 7.31 -32.37 -34.77
C ARG A 135 6.69 -30.97 -34.67
N THR A 136 6.48 -30.27 -35.78
CA THR A 136 5.85 -28.93 -35.76
C THR A 136 4.37 -28.98 -35.38
N VAL A 137 3.64 -30.04 -35.76
CA VAL A 137 2.26 -30.28 -35.29
C VAL A 137 2.24 -30.59 -33.78
N GLU A 138 3.19 -31.37 -33.27
CA GLU A 138 3.29 -31.69 -31.84
C GLU A 138 3.65 -30.45 -30.99
N THR A 139 4.54 -29.57 -31.46
CA THR A 139 4.84 -28.31 -30.76
C THR A 139 3.69 -27.30 -30.84
N ALA A 140 3.04 -27.15 -32.00
CA ALA A 140 1.86 -26.30 -32.15
C ALA A 140 0.70 -26.78 -31.25
N LYS A 141 0.50 -28.09 -31.16
CA LYS A 141 -0.48 -28.68 -30.24
C LYS A 141 -0.16 -28.36 -28.78
N ALA A 142 1.11 -28.47 -28.36
CA ALA A 142 1.51 -28.15 -26.99
C ALA A 142 1.30 -26.66 -26.64
N VAL A 143 1.50 -25.74 -27.59
CA VAL A 143 1.16 -24.32 -27.42
C VAL A 143 -0.34 -24.13 -27.24
N VAL A 144 -1.18 -24.72 -28.10
CA VAL A 144 -2.65 -24.62 -27.99
C VAL A 144 -3.18 -25.26 -26.70
N GLU A 145 -2.60 -26.37 -26.23
CA GLU A 145 -2.96 -26.99 -24.95
C GLU A 145 -2.56 -26.10 -23.76
N LYS A 146 -1.43 -25.37 -23.84
CA LYS A 146 -1.03 -24.36 -22.85
C LYS A 146 -1.97 -23.15 -22.85
N GLU A 147 -2.22 -22.52 -24.00
CA GLU A 147 -3.12 -21.37 -24.13
C GLU A 147 -4.53 -21.69 -23.63
N ARG A 148 -5.00 -22.92 -23.90
CA ARG A 148 -6.28 -23.43 -23.41
C ARG A 148 -6.29 -23.60 -21.88
N ALA A 149 -5.18 -24.06 -21.28
CA ALA A 149 -5.06 -24.17 -19.83
C ALA A 149 -5.03 -22.79 -19.15
N GLU A 150 -4.28 -21.84 -19.71
CA GLU A 150 -4.24 -20.44 -19.23
C GLU A 150 -5.62 -19.77 -19.36
N SER A 151 -6.33 -19.99 -20.47
CA SER A 151 -7.71 -19.52 -20.68
C SER A 151 -8.69 -20.11 -19.65
N TRP A 152 -8.58 -21.42 -19.35
CA TRP A 152 -9.38 -22.06 -18.29
C TRP A 152 -9.05 -21.50 -16.90
N GLN A 153 -7.78 -21.19 -16.61
CA GLN A 153 -7.38 -20.58 -15.34
C GLN A 153 -7.92 -19.16 -15.20
N GLN A 154 -7.89 -18.36 -16.27
CA GLN A 154 -8.52 -17.04 -16.31
C GLN A 154 -10.04 -17.13 -16.10
N LEU A 155 -10.73 -18.06 -16.79
CA LEU A 155 -12.17 -18.29 -16.61
C LEU A 155 -12.52 -18.76 -15.20
N ALA A 156 -11.71 -19.63 -14.59
CA ALA A 156 -11.89 -20.05 -13.20
C ALA A 156 -11.72 -18.87 -12.23
N ALA A 157 -10.74 -17.98 -12.48
CA ALA A 157 -10.52 -16.79 -11.67
C ALA A 157 -11.65 -15.75 -11.81
N THR A 158 -12.17 -15.51 -13.02
CA THR A 158 -13.33 -14.62 -13.22
C THR A 158 -14.59 -15.19 -12.59
N LEU A 159 -14.85 -16.50 -12.70
CA LEU A 159 -15.96 -17.16 -12.00
C LEU A 159 -15.80 -17.17 -10.47
N ALA A 160 -14.58 -17.21 -9.94
CA ALA A 160 -14.32 -17.06 -8.51
C ALA A 160 -14.63 -15.63 -8.02
N ASN A 161 -14.21 -14.61 -8.76
CA ASN A 161 -14.55 -13.21 -8.49
C ASN A 161 -16.07 -12.94 -8.66
N LEU A 162 -16.70 -13.61 -9.62
CA LEU A 162 -18.14 -13.59 -9.83
C LEU A 162 -18.88 -14.05 -8.56
N ARG A 163 -18.49 -15.21 -8.02
CA ARG A 163 -19.08 -15.76 -6.78
C ARG A 163 -18.72 -14.97 -5.53
N LYS A 164 -17.48 -14.46 -5.41
CA LYS A 164 -17.07 -13.63 -4.26
C LYS A 164 -17.99 -12.43 -4.12
N SER A 165 -18.13 -11.67 -5.21
CA SER A 165 -19.00 -10.50 -5.24
C SER A 165 -20.45 -10.89 -4.99
N GLU A 166 -20.97 -11.98 -5.58
CA GLU A 166 -22.33 -12.52 -5.30
C GLU A 166 -22.63 -12.83 -3.82
N ASN A 167 -21.62 -12.96 -2.96
CA ASN A 167 -21.80 -13.04 -1.52
C ASN A 167 -21.83 -11.66 -0.84
N GLU A 168 -20.91 -10.75 -1.21
CA GLU A 168 -20.82 -9.37 -0.68
C GLU A 168 -22.14 -8.61 -0.91
N ILE A 169 -22.62 -8.70 -2.15
CA ILE A 169 -23.97 -8.46 -2.64
C ILE A 169 -25.08 -8.95 -1.67
N GLY A 170 -24.96 -10.18 -1.20
CA GLY A 170 -25.95 -10.82 -0.34
C GLY A 170 -25.87 -10.35 1.11
N ASP A 171 -24.69 -9.90 1.56
CA ASP A 171 -24.50 -9.21 2.83
C ASP A 171 -25.16 -7.82 2.79
N VAL A 172 -24.88 -7.00 1.77
CA VAL A 172 -25.47 -5.67 1.57
C VAL A 172 -27.01 -5.72 1.56
N ARG A 173 -27.62 -6.67 0.82
CA ARG A 173 -29.08 -6.87 0.87
C ARG A 173 -29.62 -7.17 2.26
N ARG A 174 -28.88 -7.96 3.07
CA ARG A 174 -29.29 -8.36 4.43
C ARG A 174 -29.16 -7.19 5.41
N GLU A 175 -28.16 -6.34 5.26
CA GLU A 175 -28.03 -5.09 6.02
C GLU A 175 -29.13 -4.09 5.65
N LEU A 176 -29.48 -4.00 4.36
CA LEU A 176 -30.62 -3.19 3.89
C LEU A 176 -31.96 -3.70 4.43
N GLU A 177 -32.16 -5.01 4.52
CA GLU A 177 -33.37 -5.60 5.15
C GLU A 177 -33.39 -5.38 6.67
N GLY A 178 -32.23 -5.47 7.34
CA GLY A 178 -32.10 -5.20 8.78
C GLY A 178 -32.35 -3.73 9.13
N THR A 179 -31.91 -2.79 8.28
CA THR A 179 -32.19 -1.37 8.44
C THR A 179 -33.64 -1.02 8.08
N ARG A 180 -34.22 -1.64 7.04
CA ARG A 180 -35.64 -1.53 6.69
C ARG A 180 -36.55 -1.99 7.84
N THR A 181 -36.34 -3.20 8.35
CA THR A 181 -37.14 -3.74 9.48
C THR A 181 -36.97 -2.91 10.76
N SER A 182 -35.77 -2.36 11.02
CA SER A 182 -35.53 -1.39 12.11
C SER A 182 -36.30 -0.07 11.91
N LEU A 183 -36.40 0.43 10.68
CA LEU A 183 -37.20 1.61 10.34
C LEU A 183 -38.71 1.33 10.44
N GLU A 184 -39.18 0.17 9.97
CA GLU A 184 -40.58 -0.24 10.09
C GLU A 184 -41.00 -0.39 11.56
N ALA A 185 -40.14 -0.97 12.41
CA ALA A 185 -40.35 -1.01 13.86
C ALA A 185 -40.42 0.40 14.48
N LYS A 186 -39.55 1.34 14.09
CA LYS A 186 -39.62 2.74 14.51
C LYS A 186 -40.88 3.45 14.01
N VAL A 187 -41.39 3.12 12.83
CA VAL A 187 -42.67 3.65 12.31
C VAL A 187 -43.86 3.10 13.10
N VAL A 188 -43.83 1.84 13.54
CA VAL A 188 -44.85 1.28 14.45
C VAL A 188 -44.80 1.97 15.82
N GLU A 189 -43.61 2.17 16.39
CA GLU A 189 -43.44 2.89 17.66
C GLU A 189 -43.90 4.35 17.57
N LEU A 190 -43.57 5.07 16.49
CA LEU A 190 -44.05 6.43 16.27
C LEU A 190 -45.58 6.49 16.03
N LYS A 191 -46.20 5.44 15.48
CA LYS A 191 -47.66 5.31 15.42
C LYS A 191 -48.26 5.10 16.82
N ARG A 192 -47.64 4.24 17.64
CA ARG A 192 -48.03 3.97 19.04
C ARG A 192 -48.00 5.25 19.89
N GLN A 193 -46.90 6.01 19.82
CA GLN A 193 -46.76 7.30 20.50
C GLN A 193 -47.78 8.35 20.02
N ARG A 194 -48.16 8.32 18.72
CA ARG A 194 -49.22 9.19 18.18
C ARG A 194 -50.62 8.79 18.67
N SER A 195 -50.93 7.50 18.81
CA SER A 195 -52.20 7.07 19.40
C SER A 195 -52.28 7.39 20.90
N GLU A 196 -51.21 7.13 21.67
CA GLU A 196 -51.13 7.50 23.09
C GLU A 196 -51.30 9.01 23.28
N ARG A 197 -50.65 9.82 22.44
CA ARG A 197 -50.84 11.28 22.46
C ARG A 197 -52.26 11.70 22.10
N ALA A 198 -52.88 11.08 21.10
CA ALA A 198 -54.27 11.37 20.72
C ALA A 198 -55.29 10.93 21.78
N GLU A 199 -54.96 9.90 22.57
CA GLU A 199 -55.74 9.46 23.74
C GLU A 199 -55.58 10.42 24.92
N ALA A 200 -54.35 10.88 25.20
CA ALA A 200 -54.10 11.93 26.18
C ALA A 200 -54.77 13.27 25.81
N GLU A 201 -54.74 13.66 24.53
CA GLU A 201 -55.42 14.85 24.03
C GLU A 201 -56.96 14.72 24.09
N ARG A 202 -57.52 13.51 23.88
CA ARG A 202 -58.95 13.23 24.15
C ARG A 202 -59.29 13.31 25.64
N ALA A 203 -58.51 12.67 26.51
CA ALA A 203 -58.73 12.74 27.96
C ALA A 203 -58.64 14.19 28.49
N LEU A 204 -57.75 15.03 27.93
CA LEU A 204 -57.70 16.46 28.24
C LEU A 204 -58.90 17.25 27.71
N GLN A 205 -59.53 16.84 26.61
CA GLN A 205 -60.79 17.42 26.12
C GLN A 205 -61.98 17.02 27.00
N GLU A 206 -62.08 15.74 27.36
CA GLU A 206 -63.10 15.23 28.29
C GLU A 206 -62.99 15.90 29.67
N LEU A 207 -61.78 16.09 30.20
CA LEU A 207 -61.55 16.81 31.45
C LEU A 207 -61.95 18.30 31.34
N ARG A 208 -61.75 18.95 30.18
CA ARG A 208 -62.22 20.33 29.95
C ARG A 208 -63.73 20.41 29.90
N GLN A 209 -64.38 19.56 29.09
CA GLN A 209 -65.84 19.48 29.03
C GLN A 209 -66.43 19.23 30.42
N ARG A 210 -65.81 18.38 31.22
CA ARG A 210 -66.26 18.11 32.60
C ARG A 210 -66.01 19.26 33.57
N ILE A 211 -65.02 20.12 33.32
CA ILE A 211 -64.86 21.40 34.03
C ILE A 211 -65.99 22.35 33.61
N ASP A 212 -66.26 22.50 32.31
CA ASP A 212 -67.35 23.34 31.80
C ASP A 212 -68.74 22.88 32.33
N GLU A 213 -68.98 21.57 32.42
CA GLU A 213 -70.17 20.97 33.05
C GLU A 213 -70.25 21.26 34.56
N LEU A 214 -69.12 21.20 35.28
CA LEU A 214 -69.08 21.51 36.72
C LEU A 214 -69.25 23.01 36.98
N GLU A 215 -68.69 23.88 36.14
CA GLU A 215 -68.85 25.33 36.24
C GLU A 215 -70.30 25.75 35.91
N THR A 216 -70.90 25.18 34.85
CA THR A 216 -72.32 25.44 34.52
C THR A 216 -73.27 24.85 35.57
N SER A 217 -72.99 23.66 36.11
CA SER A 217 -73.74 23.09 37.24
C SER A 217 -73.61 23.94 38.51
N HIS A 218 -72.42 24.48 38.79
CA HIS A 218 -72.20 25.41 39.90
C HIS A 218 -72.92 26.75 39.69
N ALA A 219 -72.93 27.28 38.46
CA ALA A 219 -73.70 28.47 38.09
C ALA A 219 -75.22 28.25 38.23
N GLN A 220 -75.73 27.08 37.83
CA GLN A 220 -77.13 26.71 38.04
C GLN A 220 -77.48 26.52 39.53
N SER A 221 -76.59 25.89 40.30
CA SER A 221 -76.75 25.68 41.74
C SER A 221 -76.77 27.01 42.51
N THR A 222 -75.84 27.92 42.20
CA THR A 222 -75.80 29.26 42.79
C THR A 222 -77.00 30.12 42.36
N ALA A 223 -77.42 30.05 41.09
CA ALA A 223 -78.67 30.68 40.64
C ALA A 223 -79.89 30.15 41.42
N ALA A 224 -80.04 28.83 41.53
CA ALA A 224 -81.13 28.19 42.28
C ALA A 224 -81.10 28.51 43.79
N LEU A 225 -79.92 28.77 44.37
CA LEU A 225 -79.79 29.27 45.75
C LEU A 225 -80.25 30.74 45.87
N THR A 226 -79.95 31.60 44.89
CA THR A 226 -80.47 32.98 44.85
C THR A 226 -81.97 33.05 44.56
N GLU A 227 -82.50 32.12 43.77
CA GLU A 227 -83.94 32.00 43.54
C GLU A 227 -84.65 31.49 44.80
N LYS A 228 -84.10 30.49 45.50
CA LYS A 228 -84.64 30.02 46.79
C LYS A 228 -84.57 31.07 47.89
N SER A 229 -83.55 31.94 47.92
CA SER A 229 -83.53 33.05 48.89
C SER A 229 -84.57 34.12 48.54
N ARG A 230 -84.82 34.37 47.24
CA ARG A 230 -85.92 35.23 46.77
C ARG A 230 -87.30 34.64 47.07
N GLU A 231 -87.50 33.33 46.90
CA GLU A 231 -88.72 32.64 47.31
C GLU A 231 -88.91 32.68 48.84
N ALA A 232 -87.85 32.53 49.61
CA ALA A 232 -87.93 32.62 51.08
C ALA A 232 -88.39 34.01 51.52
N ALA A 233 -87.91 35.07 50.85
CA ALA A 233 -88.39 36.44 51.07
C ALA A 233 -89.88 36.60 50.70
N THR A 234 -90.31 36.17 49.51
CA THR A 234 -91.73 36.31 49.12
C THR A 234 -92.68 35.44 49.94
N LYS A 235 -92.23 34.28 50.43
CA LYS A 235 -92.96 33.43 51.38
C LYS A 235 -93.02 34.06 52.78
N HIS A 236 -92.01 34.81 53.19
CA HIS A 236 -92.04 35.62 54.41
C HIS A 236 -93.06 36.77 54.27
N ASP A 237 -93.01 37.55 53.19
CA ASP A 237 -93.98 38.63 52.90
C ASP A 237 -95.43 38.11 52.84
N ALA A 238 -95.64 36.96 52.19
CA ALA A 238 -96.95 36.32 52.10
C ALA A 238 -97.45 35.83 53.47
N ARG A 239 -96.55 35.33 54.33
CA ARG A 239 -96.89 34.92 55.70
C ARG A 239 -97.30 36.11 56.57
N VAL A 240 -96.58 37.23 56.51
CA VAL A 240 -96.97 38.47 57.23
C VAL A 240 -98.37 38.92 56.82
N ARG A 241 -98.68 38.90 55.51
CA ARG A 241 -100.03 39.23 55.00
C ARG A 241 -101.12 38.25 55.43
N LEU A 242 -100.80 36.97 55.60
CA LEU A 242 -101.73 35.97 56.13
C LEU A 242 -101.96 36.13 57.62
N GLU A 243 -100.94 36.51 58.39
CA GLU A 243 -101.07 36.83 59.82
C GLU A 243 -101.95 38.09 60.02
N ASP A 244 -101.82 39.12 59.16
CA ASP A 244 -102.74 40.27 59.08
C ASP A 244 -104.19 39.88 58.70
N GLN A 245 -104.38 38.90 57.82
CA GLN A 245 -105.72 38.43 57.41
C GLN A 245 -106.39 37.56 58.48
N MET A 246 -105.62 36.72 59.17
CA MET A 246 -106.08 35.93 60.31
C MET A 246 -106.60 36.84 61.44
N ALA A 247 -105.92 37.97 61.70
CA ALA A 247 -106.37 38.97 62.67
C ALA A 247 -107.75 39.58 62.33
N LYS A 248 -108.05 39.77 61.03
CA LYS A 248 -109.36 40.27 60.56
C LYS A 248 -110.45 39.22 60.64
N LEU A 249 -110.17 38.00 60.19
CA LEU A 249 -111.15 36.90 60.25
C LEU A 249 -111.50 36.50 61.69
N ALA A 250 -110.58 36.67 62.64
CA ALA A 250 -110.87 36.50 64.07
C ALA A 250 -111.88 37.53 64.61
N PHE A 251 -111.85 38.77 64.10
CA PHE A 251 -112.82 39.81 64.43
C PHE A 251 -114.20 39.55 63.81
N GLU A 252 -114.23 39.12 62.54
CA GLU A 252 -115.48 38.81 61.82
C GLU A 252 -116.17 37.53 62.34
N LYS A 253 -115.42 36.50 62.75
CA LYS A 253 -116.01 35.30 63.36
C LYS A 253 -116.84 35.62 64.62
N ALA A 254 -116.35 36.55 65.44
CA ALA A 254 -116.98 36.94 66.70
C ALA A 254 -118.35 37.64 66.52
N THR A 255 -118.67 38.15 65.32
CA THR A 255 -119.99 38.77 65.04
C THR A 255 -121.02 37.76 64.52
N LEU A 256 -120.58 36.72 63.80
CA LEU A 256 -121.48 35.71 63.21
C LEU A 256 -121.99 34.68 64.21
N GLU A 257 -121.19 34.31 65.21
CA GLU A 257 -121.60 33.30 66.22
C GLU A 257 -122.80 33.77 67.09
N ASN A 258 -123.07 35.09 67.15
CA ASN A 258 -124.27 35.64 67.79
C ASN A 258 -125.57 35.47 66.98
N SER A 259 -125.51 35.25 65.67
CA SER A 259 -126.72 35.19 64.80
C SER A 259 -127.27 33.78 64.53
N HIS A 260 -126.51 32.72 64.82
CA HIS A 260 -126.92 31.35 64.46
C HIS A 260 -127.89 30.71 65.48
N ALA A 261 -128.03 31.29 66.69
CA ALA A 261 -128.81 30.70 67.77
C ALA A 261 -130.34 30.67 67.53
N GLU A 262 -130.87 31.54 66.65
CA GLU A 262 -132.32 31.81 66.58
C GLU A 262 -133.10 30.91 65.59
N THR A 263 -132.43 30.19 64.68
CA THR A 263 -133.08 29.58 63.50
C THR A 263 -133.42 28.08 63.59
N ILE A 264 -132.95 27.37 64.61
CA ILE A 264 -133.01 25.88 64.66
C ILE A 264 -134.41 25.32 65.00
N ALA A 265 -135.33 26.13 65.53
CA ALA A 265 -136.56 25.64 66.18
C ALA A 265 -137.73 25.16 65.27
N ALA A 266 -137.59 25.11 63.93
CA ALA A 266 -138.74 25.23 63.02
C ALA A 266 -139.16 24.03 62.15
N LEU A 267 -138.34 22.98 61.92
CA LEU A 267 -138.43 22.16 60.69
C LEU A 267 -138.64 20.62 60.82
N GLN A 268 -139.40 20.11 61.81
CA GLN A 268 -139.60 18.65 62.00
C GLN A 268 -141.09 18.21 61.93
N ARG A 269 -141.75 18.20 60.75
CA ARG A 269 -143.24 18.02 60.71
C ARG A 269 -143.97 17.43 59.46
N LYS A 270 -143.35 16.77 58.47
CA LYS A 270 -144.07 16.15 57.31
C LYS A 270 -143.36 14.92 56.70
N SER A 271 -143.97 13.70 56.72
CA SER A 271 -143.52 12.50 55.96
C SER A 271 -144.29 11.18 56.26
N ALA A 272 -145.51 10.93 55.75
CA ALA A 272 -146.19 9.61 55.75
C ALA A 272 -147.53 9.58 54.94
N GLU A 273 -147.57 9.02 53.70
CA GLU A 273 -148.74 9.21 52.81
C GLU A 273 -149.27 8.06 51.89
N GLU A 274 -148.54 7.02 51.41
CA GLU A 274 -148.95 6.25 50.17
C GLU A 274 -148.76 4.69 50.12
N GLU A 275 -149.85 3.88 49.95
CA GLU A 275 -149.90 2.43 49.51
C GLU A 275 -151.34 2.00 49.05
N SER A 276 -151.60 1.21 47.95
CA SER A 276 -152.88 0.43 47.71
C SER A 276 -153.02 -0.49 46.43
N GLU A 277 -153.95 -1.47 46.48
CA GLU A 277 -154.83 -2.14 45.45
C GLU A 277 -154.40 -3.28 44.45
N HIS A 278 -155.39 -4.03 43.87
CA HIS A 278 -155.22 -5.34 43.16
C HIS A 278 -156.41 -5.88 42.27
N ASP A 279 -156.26 -7.09 41.65
CA ASP A 279 -157.21 -7.95 40.86
C ASP A 279 -157.49 -7.49 39.38
N ALA A 280 -158.19 -8.17 38.43
CA ALA A 280 -159.16 -9.29 38.44
C ALA A 280 -159.20 -10.21 37.18
N ARG A 281 -160.35 -10.85 36.87
CA ARG A 281 -160.56 -12.05 35.99
C ARG A 281 -161.76 -11.91 35.01
N THR A 282 -161.84 -12.70 33.90
CA THR A 282 -163.13 -13.29 33.35
C THR A 282 -163.02 -14.25 32.11
N HIS A 283 -164.05 -15.12 31.95
CA HIS A 283 -164.69 -15.64 30.70
C HIS A 283 -164.31 -17.02 30.06
N ALA A 284 -165.25 -17.99 30.06
CA ALA A 284 -165.27 -19.24 29.27
C ALA A 284 -166.72 -19.81 29.12
N GLU A 285 -167.22 -20.21 27.92
CA GLU A 285 -168.70 -20.37 27.73
C GLU A 285 -169.28 -21.07 26.45
N ARG A 286 -168.72 -22.14 25.81
CA ARG A 286 -169.08 -22.47 24.37
C ARG A 286 -169.49 -23.89 23.88
N GLU A 287 -169.74 -24.92 24.70
CA GLU A 287 -169.52 -26.33 24.24
C GLU A 287 -170.70 -27.36 24.31
N ILE A 288 -171.91 -27.11 23.76
CA ILE A 288 -173.11 -27.97 24.05
C ILE A 288 -174.00 -28.48 22.86
N GLU A 289 -173.97 -27.93 21.65
CA GLU A 289 -175.14 -28.02 20.70
C GLU A 289 -175.40 -29.36 19.94
N ASP A 290 -174.40 -30.18 19.60
CA ASP A 290 -174.46 -30.96 18.33
C ASP A 290 -175.24 -32.30 18.27
N LEU A 291 -175.57 -32.95 19.40
CA LEU A 291 -175.84 -34.40 19.45
C LEU A 291 -177.20 -34.94 18.90
N ARG A 292 -178.04 -34.13 18.22
CA ARG A 292 -179.43 -34.54 17.86
C ARG A 292 -179.68 -35.07 16.44
N LYS A 293 -178.68 -35.10 15.54
CA LYS A 293 -178.87 -35.28 14.08
C LYS A 293 -178.86 -36.75 13.57
N GLU A 294 -178.93 -37.75 14.45
CA GLU A 294 -178.50 -39.13 14.12
C GLU A 294 -179.59 -40.05 13.51
N SER A 295 -180.79 -40.10 14.10
CA SER A 295 -181.68 -41.27 13.94
C SER A 295 -182.41 -41.40 12.59
N GLN A 296 -182.49 -40.34 11.78
CA GLN A 296 -183.20 -40.37 10.48
C GLN A 296 -182.47 -41.24 9.45
N ARG A 297 -181.17 -41.50 9.65
CA ARG A 297 -180.22 -42.03 8.65
C ARG A 297 -180.43 -43.49 8.22
N LEU A 298 -181.19 -44.29 8.98
CA LEU A 298 -181.12 -45.76 8.91
C LEU A 298 -182.09 -46.43 7.91
N HIS A 299 -183.06 -45.72 7.35
CA HIS A 299 -184.03 -46.34 6.43
C HIS A 299 -183.57 -46.29 4.97
N ASP A 300 -183.07 -45.13 4.51
CA ASP A 300 -182.53 -44.94 3.16
C ASP A 300 -181.38 -45.90 2.86
N THR A 301 -180.57 -46.24 3.88
CA THR A 301 -179.42 -47.12 3.80
C THR A 301 -179.75 -48.48 3.16
N ILE A 302 -180.90 -49.07 3.50
CA ILE A 302 -181.25 -50.43 3.05
C ILE A 302 -181.52 -50.44 1.54
N SER A 303 -182.23 -49.45 1.01
CA SER A 303 -182.48 -49.35 -0.43
C SER A 303 -181.19 -49.04 -1.21
N GLN A 304 -180.29 -48.26 -0.60
CA GLN A 304 -178.99 -47.91 -1.17
C GLN A 304 -178.06 -49.14 -1.32
N THR A 305 -177.95 -50.00 -0.28
CA THR A 305 -177.07 -51.19 -0.32
C THR A 305 -177.35 -52.16 -1.47
N ARG A 306 -178.59 -52.22 -1.98
CA ARG A 306 -178.95 -53.17 -3.05
C ARG A 306 -178.46 -52.71 -4.43
N ALA A 307 -178.54 -51.41 -4.72
CA ALA A 307 -177.96 -50.83 -5.93
C ALA A 307 -176.42 -50.82 -5.86
N GLU A 308 -175.85 -50.60 -4.68
CA GLU A 308 -174.41 -50.72 -4.46
C GLU A 308 -173.86 -52.12 -4.80
N LEU A 309 -174.61 -53.19 -4.52
CA LEU A 309 -174.13 -54.56 -4.77
C LEU A 309 -174.00 -54.87 -6.27
N GLU A 310 -174.93 -54.43 -7.12
CA GLU A 310 -174.77 -54.57 -8.58
C GLU A 310 -173.66 -53.66 -9.13
N SER A 311 -173.53 -52.44 -8.62
CA SER A 311 -172.38 -51.56 -8.91
C SER A 311 -171.06 -52.26 -8.61
N LYS A 312 -170.91 -52.81 -7.39
CA LYS A 312 -169.71 -53.49 -6.91
C LYS A 312 -169.33 -54.73 -7.73
N VAL A 313 -170.29 -55.44 -8.34
CA VAL A 313 -170.00 -56.55 -9.27
C VAL A 313 -169.37 -56.05 -10.58
N THR A 314 -169.81 -54.90 -11.11
CA THR A 314 -169.17 -54.30 -12.30
C THR A 314 -167.83 -53.67 -11.96
N GLU A 315 -167.70 -53.06 -10.79
CA GLU A 315 -166.49 -52.46 -10.24
C GLU A 315 -165.39 -53.52 -10.03
N VAL A 316 -165.70 -54.67 -9.43
CA VAL A 316 -164.75 -55.80 -9.28
C VAL A 316 -164.26 -56.33 -10.63
N ASN A 317 -165.11 -56.33 -11.66
CA ASN A 317 -164.71 -56.71 -13.03
C ASN A 317 -163.79 -55.66 -13.70
N ALA A 318 -163.95 -54.38 -13.37
CA ALA A 318 -163.03 -53.33 -13.78
C ALA A 318 -161.70 -53.40 -13.00
N GLU A 319 -161.75 -53.58 -11.68
CA GLU A 319 -160.59 -53.82 -10.82
C GLU A 319 -159.77 -55.01 -11.31
N MET A 320 -160.40 -56.12 -11.71
CA MET A 320 -159.66 -57.31 -12.15
C MET A 320 -158.81 -57.02 -13.40
N LYS A 321 -159.34 -56.21 -14.34
CA LYS A 321 -158.59 -55.73 -15.51
C LYS A 321 -157.50 -54.73 -15.11
N MET A 322 -157.79 -53.80 -14.21
CA MET A 322 -156.80 -52.83 -13.70
C MET A 322 -155.65 -53.52 -12.95
N ARG A 323 -155.93 -54.57 -12.17
CA ARG A 323 -154.92 -55.41 -11.51
C ARG A 323 -154.06 -56.17 -12.52
N GLN A 324 -154.65 -56.63 -13.63
CA GLN A 324 -153.90 -57.29 -14.71
C GLN A 324 -152.98 -56.31 -15.46
N ILE A 325 -153.43 -55.07 -15.69
CA ILE A 325 -152.60 -53.99 -16.25
C ILE A 325 -151.46 -53.64 -15.26
N ALA A 326 -151.79 -53.40 -14.00
CA ALA A 326 -150.82 -53.08 -12.95
C ALA A 326 -149.79 -54.19 -12.71
N GLN A 327 -150.13 -55.46 -12.93
CA GLN A 327 -149.17 -56.58 -12.92
C GLN A 327 -148.21 -56.53 -14.11
N GLY A 328 -148.67 -56.13 -15.30
CA GLY A 328 -147.81 -55.87 -16.46
C GLY A 328 -146.87 -54.69 -16.24
N GLU A 329 -147.39 -53.58 -15.70
CA GLU A 329 -146.60 -52.39 -15.33
C GLU A 329 -145.58 -52.70 -14.23
N LEU A 330 -145.95 -53.50 -13.21
CA LEU A 330 -145.05 -53.95 -12.16
C LEU A 330 -143.92 -54.85 -12.72
N ALA A 331 -144.22 -55.75 -13.66
CA ALA A 331 -143.21 -56.57 -14.33
C ALA A 331 -142.24 -55.70 -15.18
N ALA A 332 -142.77 -54.70 -15.91
CA ALA A 332 -141.94 -53.75 -16.66
C ALA A 332 -141.05 -52.90 -15.73
N ALA A 333 -141.61 -52.40 -14.61
CA ALA A 333 -140.87 -51.65 -13.60
C ALA A 333 -139.79 -52.52 -12.91
N GLN A 334 -140.09 -53.79 -12.64
CA GLN A 334 -139.10 -54.75 -12.12
C GLN A 334 -137.97 -54.99 -13.12
N SER A 335 -138.27 -55.17 -14.42
CA SER A 335 -137.25 -55.29 -15.47
C SER A 335 -136.35 -54.04 -15.54
N SER A 336 -136.95 -52.85 -15.57
CA SER A 336 -136.21 -51.58 -15.60
C SER A 336 -135.36 -51.38 -14.34
N ASN A 337 -135.83 -51.81 -13.15
CA ASN A 337 -135.04 -51.77 -11.92
C ASN A 337 -133.81 -52.71 -11.99
N HIS A 338 -133.92 -53.90 -12.59
CA HIS A 338 -132.77 -54.78 -12.81
C HIS A 338 -131.76 -54.17 -13.79
N GLU A 339 -132.22 -53.52 -14.86
CA GLU A 339 -131.36 -52.78 -15.80
C GLU A 339 -130.63 -51.63 -15.10
N LEU A 340 -131.34 -50.84 -14.27
CA LEU A 340 -130.77 -49.76 -13.48
C LEU A 340 -129.76 -50.27 -12.44
N GLN A 341 -130.01 -51.39 -11.77
CA GLN A 341 -129.02 -52.04 -10.90
C GLN A 341 -127.79 -52.51 -11.68
N GLY A 342 -127.98 -53.00 -12.91
CA GLY A 342 -126.89 -53.33 -13.84
C GLY A 342 -126.10 -52.12 -14.33
N VAL A 343 -126.72 -50.94 -14.46
CA VAL A 343 -126.03 -49.67 -14.73
C VAL A 343 -125.27 -49.20 -13.48
N LEU A 344 -125.92 -49.16 -12.31
CA LEU A 344 -125.32 -48.74 -11.04
C LEU A 344 -124.10 -49.58 -10.65
N SER A 345 -124.15 -50.89 -10.89
CA SER A 345 -123.03 -51.81 -10.66
C SER A 345 -121.85 -51.51 -11.58
N ARG A 346 -122.10 -51.21 -12.86
CA ARG A 346 -121.07 -50.80 -13.82
C ARG A 346 -120.46 -49.44 -13.48
N THR A 347 -121.28 -48.43 -13.19
CA THR A 347 -120.78 -47.11 -12.81
C THR A 347 -120.01 -47.13 -11.49
N ARG A 348 -120.39 -47.99 -10.54
CA ARG A 348 -119.64 -48.20 -9.29
C ARG A 348 -118.26 -48.79 -9.58
N ALA A 349 -118.18 -49.88 -10.37
CA ALA A 349 -116.91 -50.49 -10.75
C ALA A 349 -116.01 -49.52 -11.56
N GLU A 350 -116.61 -48.68 -12.41
CA GLU A 350 -115.88 -47.60 -13.09
C GLU A 350 -115.34 -46.52 -12.15
N LEU A 351 -116.10 -46.12 -11.13
CA LEU A 351 -115.67 -45.12 -10.14
C LEU A 351 -114.56 -45.68 -9.24
N GLU A 352 -114.69 -46.93 -8.81
CA GLU A 352 -113.70 -47.67 -8.03
C GLU A 352 -112.40 -47.84 -8.84
N GLY A 353 -112.49 -48.24 -10.12
CA GLY A 353 -111.37 -48.28 -11.05
C GLY A 353 -110.78 -46.92 -11.43
N LYS A 354 -111.51 -45.81 -11.24
CA LYS A 354 -110.98 -44.43 -11.35
C LYS A 354 -110.29 -43.99 -10.06
N ALA A 355 -110.79 -44.41 -8.89
CA ALA A 355 -110.18 -44.14 -7.59
C ALA A 355 -108.78 -44.78 -7.47
N SER A 356 -108.64 -46.09 -7.76
CA SER A 356 -107.32 -46.75 -7.71
C SER A 356 -106.29 -46.13 -8.68
N ARG A 357 -106.74 -45.61 -9.83
CA ARG A 357 -105.88 -44.87 -10.77
C ARG A 357 -105.43 -43.52 -10.21
N LEU A 358 -106.28 -42.82 -9.46
CA LEU A 358 -105.92 -41.59 -8.77
C LEU A 358 -104.95 -41.85 -7.61
N GLU A 359 -105.15 -42.93 -6.85
CA GLU A 359 -104.21 -43.36 -5.80
C GLU A 359 -102.84 -43.73 -6.38
N GLU A 360 -102.79 -44.49 -7.48
CA GLU A 360 -101.56 -44.77 -8.22
C GLU A 360 -100.87 -43.50 -8.73
N GLU A 361 -101.63 -42.54 -9.28
CA GLU A 361 -101.08 -41.29 -9.82
C GLU A 361 -100.54 -40.39 -8.70
N HIS A 362 -101.27 -40.28 -7.58
CA HIS A 362 -100.82 -39.55 -6.40
C HIS A 362 -99.56 -40.19 -5.77
N ALA A 363 -99.49 -41.53 -5.74
CA ALA A 363 -98.31 -42.28 -5.33
C ALA A 363 -97.14 -42.21 -6.33
N ARG A 364 -97.38 -41.77 -7.58
CA ARG A 364 -96.32 -41.38 -8.53
C ARG A 364 -95.87 -39.93 -8.28
N ARG A 365 -96.79 -38.98 -8.05
CA ARG A 365 -96.48 -37.58 -7.69
C ARG A 365 -95.57 -37.49 -6.48
N VAL A 366 -95.91 -38.15 -5.38
CA VAL A 366 -95.11 -38.15 -4.14
C VAL A 366 -93.68 -38.66 -4.38
N ARG A 367 -93.49 -39.68 -5.23
CA ARG A 367 -92.15 -40.16 -5.63
C ARG A 367 -91.39 -39.14 -6.49
N VAL A 368 -92.07 -38.44 -7.40
CA VAL A 368 -91.47 -37.35 -8.20
C VAL A 368 -91.09 -36.15 -7.31
N GLU A 369 -91.93 -35.78 -6.34
CA GLU A 369 -91.65 -34.71 -5.37
C GLU A 369 -90.47 -35.05 -4.45
N GLN A 370 -90.36 -36.32 -4.03
CA GLN A 370 -89.18 -36.84 -3.31
C GLN A 370 -87.91 -36.79 -4.17
N MET A 371 -87.98 -37.20 -5.45
CA MET A 371 -86.85 -37.07 -6.39
C MET A 371 -86.45 -35.61 -6.63
N ILE A 372 -87.41 -34.70 -6.81
CA ILE A 372 -87.14 -33.25 -6.97
C ILE A 372 -86.47 -32.70 -5.70
N SER A 373 -86.90 -33.15 -4.52
CA SER A 373 -86.31 -32.73 -3.24
C SER A 373 -84.86 -33.20 -3.09
N LEU A 374 -84.56 -34.45 -3.49
CA LEU A 374 -83.19 -34.98 -3.53
C LEU A 374 -82.31 -34.21 -4.54
N ILE A 375 -82.78 -34.04 -5.79
CA ILE A 375 -82.05 -33.31 -6.83
C ILE A 375 -81.78 -31.85 -6.41
N GLN A 376 -82.71 -31.22 -5.67
CA GLN A 376 -82.48 -29.89 -5.10
C GLN A 376 -81.47 -29.89 -3.93
N ALA A 377 -81.34 -30.97 -3.16
CA ALA A 377 -80.33 -31.10 -2.13
C ALA A 377 -78.93 -31.29 -2.76
N GLU A 378 -78.81 -32.25 -3.68
CA GLU A 378 -77.60 -32.51 -4.47
C GLU A 378 -77.14 -31.25 -5.21
N LYS A 379 -78.07 -30.51 -5.85
CA LYS A 379 -77.76 -29.23 -6.49
C LYS A 379 -77.12 -28.23 -5.51
N ARG A 380 -77.68 -28.05 -4.31
CA ARG A 380 -77.15 -27.11 -3.31
C ARG A 380 -75.77 -27.53 -2.81
N GLU A 381 -75.51 -28.84 -2.69
CA GLU A 381 -74.19 -29.37 -2.33
C GLU A 381 -73.16 -29.13 -3.44
N VAL A 382 -73.53 -29.37 -4.71
CA VAL A 382 -72.68 -29.05 -5.87
C VAL A 382 -72.40 -27.54 -5.96
N GLU A 383 -73.41 -26.68 -5.75
CA GLU A 383 -73.22 -25.22 -5.70
C GLU A 383 -72.29 -24.79 -4.55
N ALA A 384 -72.35 -25.44 -3.39
CA ALA A 384 -71.45 -25.20 -2.27
C ALA A 384 -70.01 -25.66 -2.55
N LEU A 385 -69.82 -26.81 -3.22
CA LEU A 385 -68.51 -27.32 -3.63
C LEU A 385 -67.88 -26.46 -4.74
N LEU A 386 -68.68 -25.98 -5.70
CA LEU A 386 -68.25 -25.01 -6.71
C LEU A 386 -67.86 -23.67 -6.06
N SER A 387 -68.60 -23.22 -5.05
CA SER A 387 -68.25 -22.00 -4.30
C SER A 387 -66.92 -22.15 -3.55
N ARG A 388 -66.70 -23.27 -2.85
CA ARG A 388 -65.42 -23.58 -2.18
C ARG A 388 -64.24 -23.62 -3.15
N THR A 389 -64.34 -24.43 -4.20
CA THR A 389 -63.26 -24.54 -5.20
C THR A 389 -63.00 -23.20 -5.91
N ALA A 390 -64.02 -22.38 -6.17
CA ALA A 390 -63.85 -21.03 -6.70
C ALA A 390 -63.29 -20.01 -5.68
N THR A 391 -63.27 -20.31 -4.37
CA THR A 391 -62.52 -19.54 -3.36
C THR A 391 -61.09 -20.07 -3.20
N GLU A 392 -60.89 -21.38 -3.23
CA GLU A 392 -59.57 -22.03 -3.17
C GLU A 392 -58.70 -21.63 -4.38
N LEU A 393 -59.26 -21.69 -5.60
CA LEU A 393 -58.58 -21.22 -6.81
C LEU A 393 -58.23 -19.72 -6.75
N ARG A 394 -59.09 -18.88 -6.16
CA ARG A 394 -58.77 -17.45 -5.93
C ARG A 394 -57.65 -17.27 -4.90
N GLY A 395 -57.62 -18.11 -3.85
CA GLY A 395 -56.52 -18.17 -2.89
C GLY A 395 -55.20 -18.50 -3.60
N MET A 396 -55.13 -19.62 -4.31
CA MET A 396 -53.94 -20.04 -5.05
C MET A 396 -53.51 -19.02 -6.11
N THR A 397 -54.46 -18.37 -6.80
CA THR A 397 -54.14 -17.29 -7.77
C THR A 397 -53.50 -16.09 -7.06
N ALA A 398 -53.97 -15.73 -5.86
CA ALA A 398 -53.40 -14.65 -5.07
C ALA A 398 -52.07 -15.03 -4.40
N GLU A 399 -51.81 -16.32 -4.16
CA GLU A 399 -50.52 -16.84 -3.69
C GLU A 399 -49.49 -16.82 -4.82
N VAL A 400 -49.81 -17.35 -6.00
CA VAL A 400 -48.96 -17.27 -7.20
C VAL A 400 -48.64 -15.82 -7.57
N ALA A 401 -49.59 -14.89 -7.44
CA ALA A 401 -49.33 -13.47 -7.66
C ALA A 401 -48.30 -12.88 -6.67
N LYS A 402 -48.31 -13.32 -5.40
CA LYS A 402 -47.30 -12.91 -4.40
C LYS A 402 -45.94 -13.57 -4.66
N GLU A 403 -45.92 -14.85 -5.01
CA GLU A 403 -44.70 -15.55 -5.40
C GLU A 403 -44.05 -14.88 -6.61
N HIS A 404 -44.86 -14.42 -7.58
CA HIS A 404 -44.36 -13.69 -8.75
C HIS A 404 -43.84 -12.29 -8.38
N SER A 405 -44.49 -11.55 -7.50
CA SER A 405 -43.94 -10.26 -7.03
C SER A 405 -42.65 -10.43 -6.22
N VAL A 406 -42.54 -11.48 -5.40
CA VAL A 406 -41.29 -11.82 -4.69
C VAL A 406 -40.20 -12.28 -5.67
N GLY A 407 -40.57 -12.97 -6.76
CA GLY A 407 -39.68 -13.30 -7.87
C GLY A 407 -39.07 -12.05 -8.50
N VAL A 408 -39.91 -11.08 -8.88
CA VAL A 408 -39.46 -9.79 -9.45
C VAL A 408 -38.58 -9.02 -8.43
N GLU A 409 -38.99 -8.92 -7.16
CA GLU A 409 -38.15 -8.29 -6.13
C GLU A 409 -36.79 -8.99 -5.95
N LEU A 410 -36.70 -10.31 -6.16
CA LEU A 410 -35.44 -11.06 -6.11
C LEU A 410 -34.57 -10.88 -7.36
N GLU A 411 -35.18 -10.69 -8.54
CA GLU A 411 -34.52 -10.41 -9.82
C GLU A 411 -34.01 -8.96 -9.91
N ASP A 412 -34.82 -7.97 -9.52
CA ASP A 412 -34.39 -6.56 -9.39
C ASP A 412 -33.22 -6.44 -8.39
N ARG A 413 -33.34 -7.14 -7.26
CA ARG A 413 -32.26 -7.27 -6.28
C ARG A 413 -31.08 -8.09 -6.83
N LEU A 414 -31.21 -8.93 -7.86
CA LEU A 414 -30.10 -9.63 -8.54
C LEU A 414 -29.38 -8.72 -9.53
N HIS A 415 -30.09 -7.81 -10.19
CA HIS A 415 -29.51 -6.84 -11.11
C HIS A 415 -28.71 -5.74 -10.40
N THR A 416 -29.32 -5.05 -9.43
CA THR A 416 -28.66 -3.98 -8.64
C THR A 416 -27.32 -4.45 -8.08
N VAL A 417 -27.30 -5.64 -7.52
CA VAL A 417 -26.11 -6.19 -6.91
C VAL A 417 -25.08 -6.68 -7.93
N GLN A 418 -25.50 -7.30 -9.05
CA GLN A 418 -24.56 -7.64 -10.13
C GLN A 418 -23.92 -6.41 -10.78
N GLN A 419 -24.48 -5.22 -10.59
CA GLN A 419 -23.83 -3.94 -10.88
C GLN A 419 -22.82 -3.53 -9.79
N GLU A 420 -23.18 -3.56 -8.49
CA GLU A 420 -22.23 -3.31 -7.37
C GLU A 420 -20.95 -4.15 -7.49
N LYS A 421 -21.09 -5.42 -7.90
CA LYS A 421 -20.01 -6.34 -8.30
C LYS A 421 -19.03 -5.73 -9.31
N GLN A 422 -19.55 -5.10 -10.35
CA GLN A 422 -18.76 -4.60 -11.49
C GLN A 422 -18.06 -3.30 -11.11
N GLU A 423 -18.74 -2.46 -10.33
CA GLU A 423 -18.18 -1.24 -9.73
C GLU A 423 -17.04 -1.59 -8.75
N LEU A 424 -17.23 -2.57 -7.86
CA LEU A 424 -16.18 -3.08 -6.98
C LEU A 424 -15.01 -3.73 -7.74
N ALA A 425 -15.28 -4.45 -8.82
CA ALA A 425 -14.23 -5.03 -9.67
C ALA A 425 -13.39 -3.93 -10.34
N ALA A 426 -14.03 -2.90 -10.89
CA ALA A 426 -13.38 -1.74 -11.50
C ALA A 426 -12.52 -0.98 -10.47
N ALA A 427 -13.09 -0.65 -9.30
CA ALA A 427 -12.37 0.00 -8.20
C ALA A 427 -11.15 -0.81 -7.72
N ASN A 428 -11.25 -2.15 -7.71
CA ASN A 428 -10.12 -3.03 -7.36
C ASN A 428 -9.01 -2.99 -8.43
N THR A 429 -9.37 -2.92 -9.73
CA THR A 429 -8.37 -2.73 -10.79
C THR A 429 -7.70 -1.36 -10.74
N GLU A 430 -8.45 -0.29 -10.40
CA GLU A 430 -7.90 1.05 -10.22
C GLU A 430 -6.94 1.12 -9.00
N LEU A 431 -7.32 0.51 -7.88
CA LEU A 431 -6.46 0.42 -6.69
C LEU A 431 -5.18 -0.39 -6.95
N ARG A 432 -5.23 -1.44 -7.79
CA ARG A 432 -4.03 -2.17 -8.22
C ARG A 432 -3.12 -1.31 -9.10
N ALA A 433 -3.67 -0.59 -10.07
CA ALA A 433 -2.89 0.33 -10.90
C ALA A 433 -2.20 1.42 -10.06
N LYS A 434 -2.89 1.95 -9.03
CA LYS A 434 -2.29 2.91 -8.06
C LYS A 434 -1.20 2.27 -7.18
N LEU A 435 -1.38 1.01 -6.76
CA LEU A 435 -0.35 0.27 -6.02
C LEU A 435 0.88 -0.04 -6.89
N GLU A 436 0.70 -0.39 -8.16
CA GLU A 436 1.81 -0.59 -9.09
C GLU A 436 2.54 0.72 -9.40
N ALA A 437 1.80 1.81 -9.63
CA ALA A 437 2.39 3.16 -9.80
C ALA A 437 3.25 3.55 -8.58
N THR A 438 2.68 3.53 -7.37
CA THR A 438 3.41 3.86 -6.13
C THR A 438 4.57 2.91 -5.84
N ALA A 439 4.48 1.64 -6.23
CA ALA A 439 5.61 0.70 -6.17
C ALA A 439 6.74 1.05 -7.16
N THR A 440 6.41 1.53 -8.37
CA THR A 440 7.42 2.04 -9.32
C THR A 440 8.04 3.35 -8.88
N GLU A 441 7.27 4.26 -8.28
CA GLU A 441 7.76 5.51 -7.67
C GLU A 441 8.74 5.21 -6.53
N ALA A 442 8.34 4.38 -5.56
CA ALA A 442 9.24 3.94 -4.48
C ALA A 442 10.48 3.15 -5.00
N GLY A 443 10.36 2.49 -6.16
CA GLY A 443 11.50 1.89 -6.85
C GLY A 443 12.47 2.94 -7.42
N GLN A 444 11.95 4.01 -8.01
CA GLN A 444 12.75 5.14 -8.52
C GLN A 444 13.39 5.94 -7.37
N GLU A 445 12.69 6.16 -6.26
CA GLU A 445 13.23 6.80 -5.05
C GLU A 445 14.39 5.99 -4.45
N ARG A 446 14.27 4.65 -4.39
CA ARG A 446 15.39 3.81 -3.94
C ARG A 446 16.60 3.89 -4.87
N LEU A 447 16.38 4.01 -6.18
CA LEU A 447 17.46 4.18 -7.15
C LEU A 447 18.09 5.58 -7.11
N SER A 448 17.33 6.64 -6.79
CA SER A 448 17.89 7.99 -6.60
C SER A 448 18.64 8.10 -5.26
N LEU A 449 18.13 7.48 -4.19
CA LEU A 449 18.80 7.40 -2.90
C LEU A 449 20.11 6.61 -2.98
N ALA A 450 20.14 5.45 -3.64
CA ALA A 450 21.36 4.69 -3.86
C ALA A 450 22.43 5.49 -4.62
N ARG A 451 22.05 6.27 -5.64
CA ARG A 451 22.97 7.19 -6.34
C ARG A 451 23.49 8.31 -5.42
N ALA A 452 22.63 8.88 -4.57
CA ALA A 452 23.04 9.88 -3.61
C ALA A 452 24.01 9.30 -2.55
N GLU A 453 23.85 8.04 -2.16
CA GLU A 453 24.78 7.32 -1.29
C GLU A 453 26.12 7.04 -2.00
N GLU A 454 26.12 6.67 -3.28
CA GLU A 454 27.33 6.53 -4.11
C GLU A 454 28.07 7.88 -4.27
N GLU A 455 27.36 8.97 -4.57
CA GLU A 455 27.93 10.33 -4.64
C GLU A 455 28.48 10.80 -3.29
N LEU A 456 27.82 10.44 -2.19
CA LEU A 456 28.30 10.72 -0.84
C LEU A 456 29.58 9.93 -0.50
N GLN A 457 29.65 8.63 -0.86
CA GLN A 457 30.86 7.82 -0.68
C GLN A 457 32.03 8.32 -1.56
N LEU A 458 31.75 8.74 -2.79
CA LEU A 458 32.75 9.35 -3.68
C LEU A 458 33.22 10.71 -3.13
N SER A 459 32.33 11.49 -2.53
CA SER A 459 32.66 12.74 -1.85
C SER A 459 33.47 12.53 -0.57
N GLN A 460 33.17 11.49 0.22
CA GLN A 460 33.91 11.10 1.41
C GLN A 460 35.32 10.58 1.07
N THR A 461 35.44 9.69 0.09
CA THR A 461 36.77 9.22 -0.37
C THR A 461 37.61 10.35 -0.96
N ARG A 462 37.00 11.26 -1.74
CA ARG A 462 37.67 12.49 -2.20
C ARG A 462 38.10 13.39 -1.04
N ARG A 463 37.26 13.55 0.00
CA ARG A 463 37.62 14.29 1.21
C ARG A 463 38.80 13.66 1.94
N ASN A 464 38.77 12.35 2.18
CA ASN A 464 39.84 11.63 2.87
C ASN A 464 41.17 11.72 2.10
N ASN A 465 41.12 11.67 0.76
CA ASN A 465 42.30 11.90 -0.09
C ASN A 465 42.83 13.33 0.03
N LEU A 466 41.95 14.34 0.10
CA LEU A 466 42.34 15.74 0.32
C LEU A 466 42.88 16.00 1.73
N GLU A 467 42.33 15.36 2.76
CA GLU A 467 42.86 15.44 4.13
C GLU A 467 44.23 14.76 4.23
N SER A 468 44.43 13.66 3.50
CA SER A 468 45.75 13.00 3.36
C SER A 468 46.77 13.91 2.67
N THR A 469 46.44 14.53 1.53
CA THR A 469 47.37 15.46 0.86
C THR A 469 47.62 16.73 1.68
N LEU A 470 46.63 17.26 2.39
CA LEU A 470 46.83 18.38 3.33
C LEU A 470 47.72 17.98 4.52
N SER A 471 47.62 16.76 5.03
CA SER A 471 48.52 16.23 6.06
C SER A 471 49.95 16.09 5.55
N HIS A 472 50.11 15.62 4.30
CA HIS A 472 51.41 15.52 3.64
C HIS A 472 52.04 16.90 3.43
N ILE A 473 51.32 17.86 2.84
CA ILE A 473 51.78 19.23 2.60
C ILE A 473 52.11 19.96 3.92
N ARG A 474 51.38 19.69 5.01
CA ARG A 474 51.74 20.21 6.34
C ARG A 474 53.07 19.64 6.83
N SER A 475 53.27 18.32 6.72
CA SER A 475 54.54 17.66 7.08
C SER A 475 55.72 18.19 6.25
N GLU A 476 55.52 18.43 4.94
CA GLU A 476 56.52 19.08 4.07
C GLU A 476 56.79 20.53 4.49
N LEU A 477 55.75 21.30 4.84
CA LEU A 477 55.90 22.67 5.32
C LEU A 477 56.63 22.73 6.67
N ASP A 478 56.31 21.86 7.62
CA ASP A 478 56.98 21.76 8.91
C ASP A 478 58.46 21.33 8.76
N ALA A 479 58.74 20.43 7.81
CA ALA A 479 60.10 20.08 7.42
C ALA A 479 60.84 21.30 6.81
N LYS A 480 60.18 22.10 5.96
CA LYS A 480 60.76 23.32 5.37
C LYS A 480 60.90 24.48 6.36
N VAL A 481 60.06 24.54 7.40
CA VAL A 481 60.18 25.48 8.52
C VAL A 481 61.36 25.07 9.41
N THR A 482 61.52 23.80 9.75
CA THR A 482 62.68 23.32 10.53
C THR A 482 64.00 23.45 9.74
N GLU A 483 63.99 23.23 8.42
CA GLU A 483 65.12 23.55 7.54
C GLU A 483 65.45 25.05 7.58
N ASN A 484 64.46 25.94 7.39
CA ASN A 484 64.67 27.40 7.48
C ASN A 484 65.19 27.86 8.86
N LEU A 485 64.70 27.28 9.96
CA LEU A 485 65.20 27.56 11.30
C LEU A 485 66.67 27.11 11.45
N SER A 486 67.04 25.95 10.89
CA SER A 486 68.43 25.49 10.87
C SER A 486 69.35 26.39 10.02
N LEU A 487 68.83 26.91 8.90
CA LEU A 487 69.54 27.86 8.04
C LEU A 487 69.66 29.23 8.74
N THR A 488 68.63 29.70 9.44
CA THR A 488 68.65 30.96 10.21
C THR A 488 69.63 30.87 11.37
N ALA A 489 69.65 29.75 12.11
CA ALA A 489 70.66 29.49 13.13
C ALA A 489 72.08 29.50 12.54
N ARG A 490 72.28 28.81 11.41
CA ARG A 490 73.57 28.80 10.69
C ARG A 490 73.97 30.18 10.15
N VAL A 491 73.02 31.01 9.73
CA VAL A 491 73.29 32.41 9.35
C VAL A 491 73.74 33.19 10.58
N SER A 492 73.09 33.04 11.73
CA SER A 492 73.51 33.71 12.97
C SER A 492 74.89 33.22 13.49
N ASP A 493 75.18 31.93 13.35
CA ASP A 493 76.52 31.38 13.63
C ASP A 493 77.59 31.99 12.69
N LEU A 494 77.24 32.20 11.41
CA LEU A 494 78.11 32.87 10.43
C LEU A 494 78.26 34.37 10.71
N GLU A 495 77.18 35.08 11.06
CA GLU A 495 77.20 36.49 11.46
C GLU A 495 78.08 36.69 12.70
N THR A 496 77.89 35.91 13.77
CA THR A 496 78.76 36.01 14.94
C THR A 496 80.19 35.55 14.63
N SER A 497 80.42 34.72 13.61
CA SER A 497 81.76 34.37 13.13
C SER A 497 82.40 35.50 12.32
N ILE A 498 81.62 36.23 11.53
CA ILE A 498 82.02 37.44 10.81
C ILE A 498 82.39 38.52 11.83
N SER A 499 81.56 38.82 12.82
CA SER A 499 81.92 39.82 13.84
C SER A 499 83.12 39.40 14.70
N LYS A 500 83.35 38.10 14.94
CA LYS A 500 84.60 37.57 15.55
C LYS A 500 85.82 37.66 14.63
N LEU A 501 85.64 37.82 13.32
CA LEU A 501 86.72 38.06 12.35
C LEU A 501 86.95 39.55 12.14
N GLU A 502 85.89 40.37 12.14
CA GLU A 502 85.94 41.83 12.10
C GLU A 502 86.67 42.37 13.33
N THR A 503 86.27 42.01 14.55
CA THR A 503 86.99 42.43 15.76
C THR A 503 88.45 41.95 15.78
N LYS A 504 88.74 40.73 15.32
CA LYS A 504 90.13 40.26 15.14
C LYS A 504 90.89 40.98 14.04
N ASN A 505 90.20 41.60 13.09
CA ASN A 505 90.80 42.40 12.04
C ASN A 505 91.01 43.85 12.52
N GLU A 506 90.14 44.36 13.38
CA GLU A 506 90.33 45.61 14.14
C GLU A 506 91.50 45.48 15.12
N GLU A 507 91.55 44.44 15.96
CA GLU A 507 92.71 44.10 16.83
C GLU A 507 94.02 44.05 16.03
N LYS A 508 94.00 43.43 14.83
CA LYS A 508 95.16 43.40 13.93
C LYS A 508 95.46 44.77 13.32
N SER A 509 94.46 45.55 12.97
CA SER A 509 94.62 46.90 12.39
C SER A 509 95.19 47.87 13.42
N GLU A 510 94.67 47.86 14.65
CA GLU A 510 95.22 48.57 15.80
C GLU A 510 96.65 48.13 16.10
N ARG A 511 96.92 46.82 16.13
CA ARG A 511 98.27 46.29 16.31
C ARG A 511 99.20 46.67 15.17
N THR A 512 98.72 46.73 13.94
CA THR A 512 99.50 47.20 12.78
C THR A 512 99.77 48.70 12.93
N SER A 513 98.79 49.51 13.31
CA SER A 513 98.98 50.94 13.60
C SER A 513 99.90 51.20 14.79
N MET A 514 99.91 50.32 15.81
CA MET A 514 100.90 50.37 16.90
C MET A 514 102.30 50.02 16.39
N LEU A 515 102.45 48.96 15.59
CA LEU A 515 103.72 48.58 14.97
C LEU A 515 104.21 49.65 13.97
N GLU A 516 103.32 50.34 13.26
CA GLU A 516 103.64 51.50 12.42
C GLU A 516 104.10 52.69 13.26
N LYS A 517 103.46 52.96 14.41
CA LYS A 517 103.90 54.00 15.36
C LYS A 517 105.24 53.66 16.01
N GLU A 518 105.50 52.39 16.32
CA GLU A 518 106.79 51.89 16.82
C GLU A 518 107.86 51.93 15.74
N LEU A 519 107.53 51.56 14.49
CA LEU A 519 108.40 51.69 13.33
C LEU A 519 108.74 53.15 13.08
N MET A 520 107.75 54.06 13.06
CA MET A 520 107.99 55.50 12.90
C MET A 520 108.86 56.06 14.04
N LYS A 521 108.64 55.66 15.30
CA LYS A 521 109.54 56.02 16.43
C LYS A 521 110.96 55.47 16.25
N SER A 522 111.09 54.23 15.76
CA SER A 522 112.38 53.58 15.51
C SER A 522 113.12 54.23 14.33
N THR A 523 112.41 54.59 13.26
CA THR A 523 112.92 55.34 12.12
C THR A 523 113.32 56.75 12.54
N GLN A 524 112.51 57.44 13.36
CA GLN A 524 112.83 58.74 13.94
C GLN A 524 114.11 58.66 14.79
N ALA A 525 114.19 57.70 15.72
CA ALA A 525 115.38 57.47 16.54
C ALA A 525 116.62 57.07 15.70
N LEU A 526 116.44 56.41 14.56
CA LEU A 526 117.52 56.07 13.62
C LEU A 526 117.92 57.26 12.74
N GLU A 527 117.01 58.19 12.44
CA GLU A 527 117.34 59.49 11.86
C GLU A 527 118.08 60.39 12.86
N ASP A 528 117.65 60.41 14.13
CA ASP A 528 118.28 61.19 15.18
C ASP A 528 119.67 60.61 15.53
N ALA A 529 119.82 59.29 15.62
CA ALA A 529 121.13 58.65 15.72
C ALA A 529 122.01 58.86 14.46
N ARG A 530 121.41 59.07 13.28
CA ARG A 530 122.15 59.49 12.07
C ARG A 530 122.55 60.96 12.11
N ARG A 531 121.76 61.84 12.75
CA ARG A 531 122.14 63.23 13.05
C ARG A 531 123.29 63.25 14.04
N GLU A 532 123.16 62.58 15.18
CA GLU A 532 124.24 62.42 16.16
C GLU A 532 125.52 61.83 15.54
N HIS A 533 125.41 60.86 14.62
CA HIS A 533 126.56 60.32 13.88
C HIS A 533 127.12 61.31 12.84
N ALA A 534 126.30 62.14 12.21
CA ALA A 534 126.77 63.21 11.31
C ALA A 534 127.47 64.33 12.09
N ASP A 535 126.87 64.78 13.19
CA ASP A 535 127.45 65.74 14.13
C ASP A 535 128.75 65.20 14.74
N SER A 536 128.81 63.88 15.03
CA SER A 536 130.04 63.21 15.44
C SER A 536 131.09 63.12 14.34
N LEU A 537 130.70 62.93 13.07
CA LEU A 537 131.62 62.96 11.93
C LEU A 537 132.16 64.36 11.65
N ASP A 538 131.34 65.40 11.79
CA ASP A 538 131.80 66.78 11.64
C ASP A 538 132.58 67.26 12.89
N LEU A 539 132.33 66.72 14.09
CA LEU A 539 133.22 66.85 15.25
C LEU A 539 134.57 66.15 14.99
N VAL A 540 134.57 64.92 14.44
CA VAL A 540 135.79 64.22 14.02
C VAL A 540 136.54 65.02 12.96
N ARG A 541 135.86 65.62 11.96
CA ARG A 541 136.51 66.52 10.98
C ARG A 541 137.08 67.78 11.61
N ASN A 542 136.42 68.38 12.61
CA ASN A 542 136.99 69.50 13.35
C ASN A 542 138.25 69.07 14.12
N LEU A 543 138.25 67.88 14.72
CA LEU A 543 139.43 67.29 15.37
C LEU A 543 140.53 66.92 14.36
N GLU A 544 140.20 66.44 13.16
CA GLU A 544 141.13 66.18 12.07
C GLU A 544 141.72 67.49 11.51
N GLN A 545 140.93 68.57 11.41
CA GLN A 545 141.42 69.90 11.05
C GLN A 545 142.30 70.50 12.15
N GLN A 546 141.99 70.26 13.43
CA GLN A 546 142.86 70.63 14.54
C GLN A 546 144.18 69.84 14.51
N LEU A 547 144.15 68.52 14.34
CA LEU A 547 145.37 67.70 14.16
C LEU A 547 146.19 68.12 12.93
N ALA A 548 145.54 68.44 11.81
CA ALA A 548 146.23 68.93 10.62
C ALA A 548 146.88 70.32 10.85
N GLY A 549 146.22 71.18 11.64
CA GLY A 549 146.76 72.45 12.11
C GLY A 549 147.98 72.26 13.02
N GLU A 550 147.86 71.40 14.04
CA GLU A 550 148.92 71.11 15.00
C GLU A 550 150.13 70.42 14.35
N THR A 551 149.90 69.48 13.43
CA THR A 551 150.96 68.84 12.63
C THR A 551 151.69 69.89 11.77
N ALA A 552 150.95 70.81 11.15
CA ALA A 552 151.52 71.91 10.38
C ALA A 552 152.22 72.99 11.22
N THR A 553 152.01 73.05 12.54
CA THR A 553 152.88 73.82 13.46
C THR A 553 154.12 73.03 13.84
N VAL A 554 154.01 71.74 14.18
CA VAL A 554 155.15 70.88 14.54
C VAL A 554 156.18 70.80 13.41
N ASP A 555 155.76 70.66 12.15
CA ASP A 555 156.68 70.66 11.00
C ASP A 555 157.34 72.03 10.71
N ARG A 556 156.77 73.14 11.19
CA ARG A 556 157.42 74.46 11.15
C ARG A 556 158.44 74.59 12.28
N ASP A 557 158.03 74.24 13.50
CA ASP A 557 158.84 74.35 14.70
C ASP A 557 160.06 73.43 14.62
N GLN A 558 159.92 72.22 14.04
CA GLN A 558 161.03 71.30 13.83
C GLN A 558 162.07 71.82 12.80
N VAL A 559 161.67 72.65 11.83
CA VAL A 559 162.58 73.36 10.91
C VAL A 559 163.22 74.58 11.58
N GLU A 560 162.52 75.27 12.48
CA GLU A 560 163.09 76.37 13.28
C GLU A 560 164.07 75.86 14.36
N ILE A 561 163.82 74.68 14.94
CA ILE A 561 164.74 73.99 15.85
C ILE A 561 166.06 73.64 15.14
N GLN A 562 166.02 73.02 13.96
CA GLN A 562 167.25 72.73 13.21
C GLN A 562 168.02 74.01 12.82
N ARG A 563 167.31 75.11 12.51
CA ARG A 563 167.91 76.42 12.23
C ARG A 563 168.48 77.11 13.47
N THR A 564 167.90 76.89 14.65
CA THR A 564 168.43 77.45 15.91
C THR A 564 169.60 76.64 16.46
N GLU A 565 169.61 75.30 16.34
CA GLU A 565 170.80 74.48 16.65
C GLU A 565 172.01 74.85 15.77
N GLN A 566 171.80 75.03 14.45
CA GLN A 566 172.89 75.38 13.54
C GLN A 566 173.44 76.80 13.81
N ARG A 567 172.59 77.73 14.25
CA ARG A 567 173.00 79.05 14.75
C ARG A 567 173.71 78.96 16.11
N ALA A 568 173.27 78.09 17.02
CA ALA A 568 173.89 77.90 18.32
C ALA A 568 175.35 77.41 18.19
N ARG A 569 175.62 76.45 17.28
CA ARG A 569 176.99 75.97 17.01
C ARG A 569 177.89 77.07 16.42
N GLN A 570 177.34 77.94 15.57
CA GLN A 570 178.07 79.12 15.07
C GLN A 570 178.31 80.20 16.14
N PHE A 571 177.40 80.35 17.11
CA PHE A 571 177.62 81.22 18.28
C PHE A 571 178.62 80.63 19.27
N GLU A 572 178.61 79.32 19.53
CA GLU A 572 179.63 78.63 20.34
C GLU A 572 181.04 78.85 19.78
N GLN A 573 181.21 78.72 18.46
CA GLN A 573 182.51 78.92 17.81
C GLN A 573 182.98 80.37 17.94
N LYS A 574 182.09 81.35 17.68
CA LYS A 574 182.36 82.78 17.89
C LYS A 574 182.62 83.12 19.36
N CYS A 575 181.99 82.43 20.31
CA CYS A 575 182.26 82.60 21.75
C CYS A 575 183.61 82.00 22.18
N LYS A 576 184.12 80.96 21.48
CA LYS A 576 185.47 80.42 21.70
C LYS A 576 186.54 81.34 21.12
N GLU A 577 186.29 81.91 19.94
CA GLU A 577 187.13 82.94 19.32
C GLU A 577 187.16 84.23 20.17
N ALA A 578 186.00 84.75 20.56
CA ALA A 578 185.89 85.94 21.42
C ALA A 578 186.52 85.75 22.81
N ASN A 579 186.38 84.58 23.46
CA ASN A 579 187.10 84.30 24.71
C ASN A 579 188.61 84.20 24.49
N GLY A 580 189.07 83.76 23.31
CA GLY A 580 190.48 83.80 22.93
C GLY A 580 191.04 85.22 22.85
N GLU A 581 190.26 86.16 22.31
CA GLU A 581 190.63 87.58 22.28
C GLU A 581 190.50 88.27 23.64
N LEU A 582 189.48 87.93 24.42
CA LEU A 582 189.27 88.44 25.79
C LEU A 582 190.35 87.91 26.76
N SER A 583 190.87 86.69 26.52
CA SER A 583 192.07 86.16 27.18
C SER A 583 193.32 87.00 26.84
N LYS A 584 193.58 87.25 25.54
CA LYS A 584 194.69 88.10 25.08
C LYS A 584 194.58 89.54 25.60
N ALA A 585 193.37 90.08 25.74
CA ALA A 585 193.11 91.37 26.35
C ALA A 585 193.42 91.39 27.86
N ARG A 586 192.98 90.35 28.60
CA ARG A 586 193.30 90.18 30.04
C ARG A 586 194.80 89.97 30.29
N GLU A 587 195.52 89.30 29.38
CA GLU A 587 196.97 89.14 29.49
C GLU A 587 197.73 90.45 29.20
N ARG A 588 197.26 91.25 28.23
CA ARG A 588 197.78 92.62 27.99
C ARG A 588 197.51 93.55 29.17
N ALA A 589 196.32 93.48 29.78
CA ALA A 589 196.01 94.22 31.00
C ALA A 589 196.95 93.86 32.16
N ARG A 590 197.21 92.56 32.39
CA ARG A 590 198.17 92.11 33.42
C ARG A 590 199.61 92.54 33.16
N LYS A 591 200.03 92.66 31.89
CA LYS A 591 201.36 93.20 31.54
C LYS A 591 201.45 94.70 31.85
N LEU A 592 200.42 95.47 31.51
CA LEU A 592 200.33 96.91 31.86
C LEU A 592 200.24 97.15 33.37
N GLU A 593 199.49 96.33 34.12
CA GLU A 593 199.47 96.39 35.61
C GLU A 593 200.85 96.08 36.21
N ALA A 594 201.60 95.14 35.63
CA ALA A 594 202.96 94.83 36.06
C ALA A 594 203.95 95.97 35.73
N GLU A 595 203.83 96.59 34.56
CA GLU A 595 204.65 97.74 34.15
C GLU A 595 204.38 98.97 35.03
N VAL A 596 203.13 99.29 35.31
CA VAL A 596 202.75 100.35 36.27
C VAL A 596 203.28 100.06 37.69
N LYS A 597 203.33 98.79 38.10
CA LYS A 597 203.90 98.39 39.40
C LYS A 597 205.44 98.55 39.42
N ILE A 598 206.11 98.27 38.30
CA ILE A 598 207.56 98.50 38.12
C ILE A 598 207.88 100.00 38.13
N GLU A 599 207.08 100.85 37.50
CA GLU A 599 207.28 102.31 37.54
C GLU A 599 207.06 102.89 38.95
N ARG A 600 206.02 102.44 39.67
CA ARG A 600 205.79 102.87 41.07
C ARG A 600 206.99 102.54 41.97
N GLN A 601 207.56 101.34 41.83
CA GLN A 601 208.74 100.93 42.60
C GLN A 601 210.04 101.63 42.17
N ARG A 602 210.15 102.08 40.91
CA ARG A 602 211.24 102.96 40.46
C ARG A 602 211.13 104.36 41.08
N ALA A 603 209.92 104.92 41.14
CA ALA A 603 209.67 106.21 41.78
C ALA A 603 209.98 106.17 43.30
N GLU A 604 209.38 105.23 44.03
CA GLU A 604 209.55 105.12 45.49
C GLU A 604 211.01 104.92 45.92
N LYS A 605 211.83 104.22 45.12
CA LYS A 605 213.25 104.00 45.47
C LYS A 605 214.20 105.09 44.96
N ALA A 606 213.93 105.74 43.83
CA ALA A 606 214.68 106.95 43.46
C ALA A 606 214.56 108.03 44.56
N GLU A 607 213.38 108.13 45.18
CA GLU A 607 213.15 109.00 46.34
C GLU A 607 213.97 108.58 47.59
N LYS A 608 214.13 107.27 47.82
CA LYS A 608 214.98 106.75 48.90
C LYS A 608 216.47 107.00 48.64
N ASP A 609 216.94 106.70 47.44
CA ASP A 609 218.36 106.84 47.09
C ASP A 609 218.81 108.32 47.15
N MET A 610 217.90 109.30 46.98
CA MET A 610 218.14 110.72 47.30
C MET A 610 218.27 110.99 48.81
N ARG A 611 217.41 110.42 49.66
CA ARG A 611 217.48 110.59 51.13
C ARG A 611 218.79 110.00 51.69
N ASP A 612 219.14 108.79 51.24
CA ASP A 612 220.36 108.09 51.65
C ASP A 612 221.62 108.78 51.09
N ALA A 613 221.52 109.62 50.06
CA ALA A 613 222.60 110.51 49.59
C ALA A 613 222.73 111.79 50.46
N LEU A 614 221.60 112.39 50.86
CA LEU A 614 221.57 113.51 51.80
C LEU A 614 222.16 113.16 53.16
N GLU A 615 221.85 111.98 53.72
CA GLU A 615 222.42 111.56 55.01
C GLU A 615 223.94 111.29 54.91
N ARG A 616 224.42 110.79 53.77
CA ARG A 616 225.87 110.69 53.48
C ARG A 616 226.54 112.07 53.41
N ALA A 617 225.90 113.07 52.82
CA ALA A 617 226.41 114.45 52.80
C ALA A 617 226.48 115.06 54.21
N ILE A 618 225.47 114.84 55.06
CA ILE A 618 225.41 115.40 56.42
C ILE A 618 226.48 114.79 57.34
N LYS A 619 226.80 113.49 57.21
CA LYS A 619 227.92 112.89 57.97
C LYS A 619 229.30 113.25 57.41
N ALA A 620 229.44 113.56 56.12
CA ALA A 620 230.67 114.13 55.57
C ALA A 620 230.93 115.58 56.05
N ALA A 621 229.87 116.32 56.41
CA ALA A 621 229.95 117.70 56.91
C ALA A 621 230.43 117.84 58.37
N LYS A 622 230.82 116.73 59.02
CA LYS A 622 231.62 116.72 60.26
C LYS A 622 232.86 115.86 59.98
N GLY A 623 234.07 116.40 59.88
CA GLY A 623 234.58 117.54 60.66
C GLY A 623 234.76 117.05 62.10
N ALA A 624 235.91 116.55 62.54
CA ALA A 624 237.28 116.99 62.27
C ALA A 624 237.45 118.49 62.58
N LYS A 625 238.11 118.77 63.72
CA LYS A 625 238.14 120.04 64.47
C LYS A 625 236.82 120.33 65.23
N GLU A 626 236.83 120.77 66.49
CA GLU A 626 237.99 121.17 67.32
C GLU A 626 237.72 121.05 68.83
N GLY A 627 238.78 120.90 69.63
CA GLY A 627 238.80 121.23 71.06
C GLY A 627 238.44 120.12 72.07
N HIS A 628 239.44 119.67 72.84
CA HIS A 628 239.20 119.31 74.25
C HIS A 628 238.77 120.57 75.03
N ASN A 629 238.02 120.38 76.13
CA ASN A 629 238.56 120.83 77.41
C ASN A 629 238.08 119.93 78.55
N CYS A 630 238.95 119.72 79.56
CA CYS A 630 239.01 118.52 80.42
C CYS A 630 239.25 117.23 79.63
N ILE A 631 240.25 116.37 79.93
CA ILE A 631 240.67 115.72 81.19
C ILE A 631 239.86 114.44 81.49
N ILE A 632 240.59 113.32 81.46
CA ILE A 632 240.26 111.95 81.90
C ILE A 632 239.26 111.16 81.03
N MET A 633 239.85 110.21 80.29
CA MET A 633 239.29 108.96 79.71
C MET A 633 238.04 109.07 78.82
#